data_AF-A0A925F153-F1
#
_entry.id   AF-A0A925F153-F1
#
_cell.length_a   1.000
_cell.length_b   1.000
_cell.length_c   1.000
_cell.angle_alpha   90.00
_cell.angle_beta   90.00
_cell.angle_gamma   90.00
#
_symmetry.space_group_name_H-M   'P 1'
#
loop_
_entity.id
_entity.type
_entity.pdbx_description
1 polymer ?
#
loop_
_entity_poly.entity_id
_entity_poly.type
_entity_poly.pdbx_seq_one_letter_code
_entity_poly.pdbx_strand_id
1 'polypeptide(L)' 'MGVWNQVAQYLYLKKKDPDAPNTQFVKYMHGINRISILLFLAGMIILAIKLLRR' A
#
# COMPACT_ATOMS: atom_id res chain seq x y z
N MET A 1 1.37 -6.52 -16.55
CA MET A 1 1.63 -5.70 -15.35
C MET A 1 0.94 -4.35 -15.55
N GLY A 2 -0.27 -4.16 -15.02
CA GLY A 2 -1.00 -2.89 -15.12
C GLY A 2 -1.22 -2.31 -13.73
N VAL A 3 -1.22 -0.97 -13.62
CA VAL A 3 -1.42 -0.24 -12.36
C VAL A 3 -2.68 -0.74 -11.62
N TRP A 4 -3.77 -0.96 -12.36
CA TRP A 4 -5.03 -1.50 -11.83
C TRP A 4 -4.91 -2.90 -11.21
N ASN A 5 -4.03 -3.75 -11.75
CA ASN A 5 -3.82 -5.10 -11.24
C ASN A 5 -3.03 -5.07 -9.92
N GLN A 6 -2.10 -4.12 -9.77
CA GLN A 6 -1.39 -3.88 -8.51
C GLN A 6 -2.34 -3.33 -7.45
N VAL A 7 -3.19 -2.36 -7.80
CA VAL A 7 -4.21 -1.83 -6.87
C VAL A 7 -5.14 -2.94 -6.38
N ALA A 8 -5.65 -3.79 -7.28
CA ALA A 8 -6.49 -4.92 -6.91
C ALA A 8 -5.78 -5.96 -6.02
N GLN A 9 -4.47 -6.19 -6.23
CA GLN A 9 -3.65 -7.03 -5.36
C GLN A 9 -3.42 -6.41 -3.98
N TYR A 10 -3.23 -5.09 -3.89
CA TYR A 10 -3.03 -4.38 -2.63
C TYR A 10 -4.31 -4.27 -1.80
N LEU A 11 -5.47 -4.16 -2.43
CA LEU A 11 -6.78 -4.13 -1.77
C LEU A 11 -7.33 -5.54 -1.45
N TYR A 12 -6.54 -6.60 -1.68
CA TYR A 12 -6.97 -8.01 -1.56
C TYR A 12 -8.21 -8.40 -2.36
N LEU A 13 -8.59 -7.57 -3.34
CA LEU A 13 -9.72 -7.83 -4.23
C LEU A 13 -9.41 -8.95 -5.22
N LYS A 14 -8.12 -9.28 -5.38
CA LYS A 14 -7.65 -10.39 -6.18
C LYS A 14 -7.16 -11.51 -5.27
N LYS A 15 -7.60 -12.74 -5.57
CA LYS A 15 -7.10 -13.96 -4.94
C LYS A 15 -5.58 -14.00 -5.07
N LYS A 16 -4.88 -14.35 -3.98
CA LYS A 16 -3.43 -14.52 -3.99
C LYS A 16 -3.06 -15.50 -5.12
N ASP A 17 -2.16 -15.06 -5.97
CA ASP A 17 -1.68 -15.86 -7.10
C ASP A 17 -1.02 -17.15 -6.55
N PRO A 18 -1.51 -18.35 -6.91
CA PRO A 18 -0.96 -19.61 -6.41
C PRO A 18 0.50 -19.84 -6.83
N ASP A 19 0.93 -19.23 -7.94
CA ASP A 19 2.30 -19.33 -8.44
C ASP A 19 3.22 -18.23 -7.88
N ALA A 20 2.69 -17.35 -7.01
CA ALA A 20 3.49 -16.29 -6.41
C ALA A 20 4.62 -16.88 -5.54
N PRO A 21 5.88 -16.45 -5.73
CA PRO A 21 6.98 -16.91 -4.90
C PRO A 21 6.69 -16.57 -3.44
N ASN A 22 6.52 -17.61 -2.61
CA ASN A 22 6.22 -17.47 -1.18
C ASN A 22 7.52 -17.23 -0.38
N THR A 23 8.30 -16.25 -0.82
CA THR A 23 9.55 -15.90 -0.16
C THR A 23 9.31 -14.84 0.92
N GLN A 24 10.20 -14.82 1.90
CA GLN A 24 10.17 -13.82 2.98
C GLN A 24 10.31 -12.40 2.42
N PHE A 25 11.08 -12.23 1.33
CA PHE A 25 11.24 -10.96 0.61
C PHE A 25 9.92 -10.41 0.07
N VAL A 26 9.06 -11.24 -0.53
CA VAL A 26 7.74 -10.80 -1.03
C VAL A 26 6.84 -10.32 0.12
N LYS A 27 6.91 -10.98 1.28
CA LYS A 27 6.21 -10.52 2.50
C LYS A 27 6.74 -9.16 2.97
N TYR A 28 8.06 -8.98 2.98
CA TYR A 28 8.67 -7.69 3.34
C TYR A 28 8.32 -6.57 2.37
N MET A 29 8.32 -6.83 1.06
CA MET A 29 7.91 -5.83 0.05
C MET A 29 6.49 -5.33 0.31
N HIS A 30 5.55 -6.25 0.58
CA HIS A 30 4.17 -5.86 0.87
C HIS A 30 4.05 -5.16 2.24
N GLY A 31 4.84 -5.57 3.24
CA GLY A 31 4.93 -4.88 4.53
C GLY A 31 5.41 -3.44 4.40
N ILE A 32 6.49 -3.21 3.63
CA ILE A 32 7.02 -1.87 3.33
C ILE A 32 5.93 -1.04 2.65
N ASN A 33 5.23 -1.57 1.64
CA ASN A 33 4.21 -0.80 0.94
C ASN A 33 3.03 -0.40 1.85
N ARG A 34 2.63 -1.27 2.79
CA ARG A 34 1.63 -0.91 3.82
C ARG A 34 2.11 0.24 4.70
N ILE A 35 3.36 0.19 5.15
CA ILE A 35 3.96 1.26 5.96
C ILE A 35 4.03 2.57 5.17
N SER A 36 4.42 2.51 3.88
CA SER A 36 4.46 3.68 3.00
C SER A 36 3.10 4.35 2.85
N ILE A 37 2.02 3.57 2.70
CA ILE A 37 0.65 4.11 2.64
C ILE A 37 0.27 4.79 3.96
N LEU A 38 0.56 4.18 5.10
CA LEU A 38 0.27 4.77 6.42
C LEU A 38 1.03 6.08 6.63
N LEU A 39 2.31 6.11 6.26
CA LEU A 39 3.13 7.33 6.36
C LEU A 39 2.63 8.44 5.43
N PHE A 40 2.26 8.09 4.20
CA PHE A 40 1.65 9.02 3.24
C PHE A 40 0.35 9.61 3.79
N LEU A 41 -0.56 8.77 4.30
CA LEU A 41 -1.82 9.22 4.89
C LEU A 41 -1.60 10.09 6.13
N ALA A 42 -0.63 9.75 6.98
CA ALA A 42 -0.25 10.59 8.12
C ALA A 42 0.21 11.99 7.66
N GLY A 43 1.06 12.06 6.62
CA GLY A 43 1.47 13.33 6.01
C GLY A 43 0.30 14.12 5.44
N MET A 44 -0.63 13.46 4.74
CA MET A 44 -1.85 14.08 4.21
C MET A 44 -2.74 14.65 5.33
N ILE A 45 -2.90 13.92 6.45
CA ILE A 45 -3.66 14.40 7.62
C ILE A 45 -2.98 15.63 8.23
N ILE A 46 -1.65 15.59 8.44
CA ILE A 46 -0.90 16.73 8.99
C ILE A 46 -1.05 17.96 8.09
N LEU A 47 -0.91 17.78 6.77
CA LEU A 47 -1.07 18.84 5.78
C LEU A 47 -2.50 19.42 5.81
N ALA A 48 -3.52 18.56 5.82
CA ALA A 48 -4.92 18.97 5.90
C ALA A 48 -5.21 19.76 7.18
N ILE A 49 -4.72 19.30 8.34
CA ILE A 49 -4.85 20.03 9.61
C ILE A 49 -4.18 21.40 9.50
N LYS A 50 -2.98 21.48 8.93
CA LYS A 50 -2.24 22.74 8.79
C LYS A 50 -2.93 23.73 7.83
N LEU A 51 -3.58 23.23 6.78
CA LEU A 51 -4.32 24.04 5.82
C LEU A 51 -5.66 24.53 6.39
N LEU A 52 -6.35 23.69 7.16
CA LEU A 52 -7.67 24.00 7.74
C LEU A 52 -7.58 24.83 9.03
N ARG A 53 -6.51 24.69 9.82
CA ARG A 53 -6.22 25.53 11.00
C ARG A 53 -5.49 26.84 10.62
N ARG A 54 -5.98 27.56 9.60
CA ARG A 54 -5.58 28.96 9.40
C ARG A 54 -5.73 29.76 10.69
#